data_AF-A0A8T5MC49-F1
#
_entry.id   AF-A0A8T5MC49-F1
#
_cell.length_a   1.000
_cell.length_b   1.000
_cell.length_c   1.000
_cell.angle_alpha   90.00
_cell.angle_beta   90.00
_cell.angle_gamma   90.00
#
_symmetry.space_group_name_H-M   'P 1'
#
loop_
_entity.id
_entity.type
_entity.pdbx_description
1 polymer ?
#
loop_
_entity_poly.entity_id
_entity_poly.type
_entity_poly.pdbx_seq_one_letter_code
_entity_poly.pdbx_strand_id
1 'polypeptide(L)'
;MKFNEAQKQIILGSLLGDAGINKDKRYEGYEFAERHSIRQIDYLKWKNQYLNFNFKTYEKHNLCTIRKSNKIFKEYKKLFYKGFTKVITKEILNKVNSLGLAVWYLDDGDYVYKSNYIRLATHNFKLEGNEIIKKWFEEKWNISPKIRKTYDQRWQKEYFYLEFNNLNGKKLLNLIKEHVTKSMEYKIGLDEEKRKRAKEKKQEYNKRWWENNENKRVAYYQKWKKLNYQQYLKNKRKPIKNYLYG
;
A
#
# COMPACT_ATOMS: atom_id res chain seq x y z
N MET A 1 -9.87 -1.46 -31.44
CA MET A 1 -9.69 -0.59 -30.26
C MET A 1 -8.25 -0.73 -29.79
N LYS A 2 -7.53 0.38 -29.63
CA LYS A 2 -6.15 0.41 -29.09
C LYS A 2 -6.16 1.36 -27.89
N PHE A 3 -5.62 0.91 -26.77
CA PHE A 3 -5.49 1.75 -25.58
C PHE A 3 -4.30 2.68 -25.70
N ASN A 4 -4.45 3.93 -25.25
CA ASN A 4 -3.30 4.83 -25.06
C ASN A 4 -2.49 4.42 -23.81
N GLU A 5 -1.35 5.07 -23.57
CA GLU A 5 -0.48 4.68 -22.45
C GLU A 5 -1.15 4.83 -21.09
N ALA A 6 -1.92 5.89 -20.83
CA ALA A 6 -2.61 6.05 -19.55
C ALA A 6 -3.64 4.93 -19.31
N GLN A 7 -4.45 4.60 -20.32
CA GLN A 7 -5.42 3.50 -20.28
C GLN A 7 -4.73 2.16 -20.04
N LYS A 8 -3.60 1.90 -20.73
CA LYS A 8 -2.80 0.67 -20.52
C LYS A 8 -2.33 0.57 -19.07
N GLN A 9 -1.81 1.65 -18.50
CA GLN A 9 -1.30 1.66 -17.13
C GLN A 9 -2.41 1.47 -16.09
N ILE A 10 -3.58 2.08 -16.31
CA ILE A 10 -4.75 1.84 -15.46
C ILE A 10 -5.19 0.38 -15.55
N ILE A 11 -5.22 -0.22 -16.75
CA ILE A 11 -5.55 -1.65 -16.92
C ILE A 11 -4.51 -2.53 -16.23
N LEU A 12 -3.22 -2.28 -16.43
CA LEU A 12 -2.13 -3.06 -15.82
C LEU A 12 -2.18 -2.98 -14.29
N GLY A 13 -2.31 -1.78 -13.72
CA GLY A 13 -2.42 -1.58 -12.28
C GLY A 13 -3.65 -2.26 -11.71
N SER A 14 -4.80 -2.13 -12.38
CA SER A 14 -6.04 -2.77 -11.92
C SER A 14 -5.94 -4.29 -12.00
N LEU A 15 -5.31 -4.85 -13.04
CA LEU A 15 -5.08 -6.30 -13.16
C LEU A 15 -4.04 -6.83 -12.17
N LEU A 16 -3.17 -5.99 -11.62
CA LEU A 16 -2.32 -6.37 -10.49
C LEU A 16 -3.12 -6.36 -9.18
N GLY A 17 -4.06 -5.42 -9.07
CA GLY A 17 -5.00 -5.29 -7.96
C GLY A 17 -6.33 -6.03 -8.16
N ASP A 18 -7.42 -5.25 -8.05
CA ASP A 18 -8.79 -5.75 -7.85
C ASP A 18 -9.46 -6.28 -9.14
N ALA A 19 -8.93 -5.94 -10.31
CA ALA A 19 -9.51 -6.37 -11.58
C ALA A 19 -9.10 -7.79 -11.96
N GLY A 20 -9.92 -8.39 -12.82
CA GLY A 20 -9.64 -9.69 -13.42
C GLY A 20 -10.09 -9.79 -14.87
N ILE A 21 -9.64 -10.87 -15.51
CA ILE A 21 -10.07 -11.22 -16.88
C ILE A 21 -10.78 -12.56 -16.88
N ASN A 22 -12.04 -12.51 -17.28
CA ASN A 22 -12.92 -13.66 -17.42
C ASN A 22 -13.06 -14.03 -18.90
N LYS A 23 -13.33 -15.31 -19.19
CA LYS A 23 -13.77 -15.72 -20.53
C LYS A 23 -15.22 -15.23 -20.68
N ASP A 24 -15.52 -14.48 -21.73
CA ASP A 24 -16.91 -14.13 -22.02
C ASP A 24 -17.56 -15.34 -22.70
N LYS A 25 -18.67 -15.85 -22.16
CA LYS A 25 -19.39 -16.99 -22.76
C LYS A 25 -20.23 -16.57 -23.97
N ARG A 26 -20.52 -15.27 -24.10
CA ARG A 26 -21.42 -14.72 -25.14
C ARG A 26 -20.68 -14.22 -26.37
N TYR A 27 -19.36 -14.11 -26.29
CA TYR A 27 -18.49 -13.62 -27.36
C TYR A 27 -17.23 -14.49 -27.40
N GLU A 28 -16.54 -14.57 -28.55
CA GLU A 28 -15.18 -15.13 -28.64
C GLU A 28 -14.11 -14.24 -27.96
N GLY A 29 -14.50 -13.54 -26.89
CA GLY A 29 -13.73 -12.49 -26.26
C GLY A 29 -13.39 -12.82 -24.81
N TYR A 30 -12.58 -11.93 -24.25
CA TYR A 30 -12.30 -11.88 -22.83
C TYR A 30 -12.92 -10.59 -22.27
N GLU A 31 -13.41 -10.67 -21.04
CA GLU A 31 -14.01 -9.55 -20.32
C GLU A 31 -13.02 -9.08 -19.25
N PHE A 32 -12.60 -7.82 -19.32
CA PHE A 32 -12.06 -7.12 -18.17
C PHE A 32 -13.22 -6.81 -17.22
N ALA A 33 -13.09 -7.19 -15.96
CA ALA A 33 -14.07 -6.90 -14.94
C ALA A 33 -13.39 -6.45 -13.66
N GLU A 34 -13.89 -5.37 -13.09
CA GLU A 34 -13.45 -4.86 -11.80
C GLU A 34 -14.67 -4.49 -10.95
N ARG A 35 -14.57 -4.76 -9.65
CA ARG A 35 -15.66 -4.58 -8.69
C ARG A 35 -15.13 -3.96 -7.41
N HIS A 36 -15.75 -2.88 -6.97
CA HIS A 36 -15.42 -2.18 -5.72
C HIS A 36 -16.63 -2.13 -4.80
N SER A 37 -16.39 -1.89 -3.50
CA SER A 37 -17.45 -1.44 -2.60
C SER A 37 -17.96 -0.07 -3.03
N ILE A 38 -19.24 0.24 -2.78
CA ILE A 38 -19.81 1.55 -3.05
C ILE A 38 -19.05 2.69 -2.36
N ARG A 39 -18.33 2.41 -1.26
CA ARG A 39 -17.47 3.37 -0.56
C ARG A 39 -16.29 3.88 -1.42
N GLN A 40 -15.92 3.15 -2.46
CA GLN A 40 -14.84 3.51 -3.40
C GLN A 40 -15.39 3.84 -4.79
N ILE A 41 -16.68 4.18 -4.91
CA ILE A 41 -17.32 4.48 -6.18
C ILE A 41 -16.62 5.60 -6.95
N ASP A 42 -16.17 6.65 -6.27
CA ASP A 42 -15.52 7.80 -6.92
C ASP A 42 -14.17 7.42 -7.52
N TYR A 43 -13.44 6.51 -6.87
CA TYR A 43 -12.22 5.95 -7.41
C TYR A 43 -12.47 5.08 -8.65
N LEU A 44 -13.51 4.24 -8.61
CA LEU A 44 -13.88 3.43 -9.77
C LEU A 44 -14.38 4.29 -10.94
N LYS A 45 -15.12 5.37 -10.65
CA LYS A 45 -15.52 6.38 -11.64
C LYS A 45 -14.31 7.10 -12.23
N TRP A 46 -13.32 7.48 -11.41
CA TRP A 46 -12.07 8.08 -11.90
C TRP A 46 -11.36 7.15 -12.89
N LYS A 47 -11.22 5.86 -12.59
CA LYS A 47 -10.67 4.89 -13.56
C LYS A 47 -11.50 4.87 -14.85
N ASN A 48 -12.83 4.89 -14.71
CA ASN A 48 -13.73 4.84 -15.86
C ASN A 48 -13.71 6.09 -16.75
N GLN A 49 -13.31 7.26 -16.22
CA GLN A 49 -13.13 8.48 -17.04
C GLN A 49 -12.08 8.26 -18.14
N TYR A 50 -11.04 7.47 -17.87
CA TYR A 50 -10.03 7.11 -18.87
C TYR A 50 -10.46 5.93 -19.74
N LEU A 51 -11.07 4.91 -19.15
CA LEU A 51 -11.32 3.63 -19.82
C LEU A 51 -12.59 3.63 -20.68
N ASN A 52 -13.61 4.41 -20.28
CA ASN A 52 -14.93 4.44 -20.89
C ASN A 52 -15.54 3.01 -21.03
N PHE A 53 -15.51 2.26 -19.93
CA PHE A 53 -16.10 0.92 -19.83
C PHE A 53 -17.52 0.99 -19.30
N ASN A 54 -18.23 -0.16 -19.33
CA ASN A 54 -19.59 -0.24 -18.82
C ASN A 54 -19.59 -0.18 -17.30
N PHE A 55 -19.94 0.99 -16.76
CA PHE A 55 -20.05 1.24 -15.32
C PHE A 55 -21.45 0.90 -14.81
N LYS A 56 -21.54 0.16 -13.71
CA LYS A 56 -22.82 -0.17 -13.05
C LYS A 56 -22.72 -0.09 -11.54
N THR A 57 -23.79 0.35 -10.89
CA THR A 57 -23.99 0.26 -9.44
C THR A 57 -24.98 -0.86 -9.11
N TYR A 58 -24.78 -1.49 -7.96
CA TYR A 58 -25.65 -2.53 -7.43
C TYR A 58 -25.93 -2.19 -5.96
N GLU A 59 -26.87 -1.27 -5.74
CA GLU A 59 -27.17 -0.68 -4.42
C GLU A 59 -27.51 -1.74 -3.37
N LYS A 60 -28.37 -2.71 -3.72
CA LYS A 60 -28.75 -3.83 -2.84
C LYS A 60 -27.55 -4.63 -2.31
N HIS A 61 -26.41 -4.60 -3.00
CA HIS A 61 -25.21 -5.32 -2.61
C HIS A 61 -24.08 -4.42 -2.13
N ASN A 62 -24.27 -3.09 -2.08
CA ASN A 62 -23.23 -2.10 -1.75
C ASN A 62 -21.98 -2.21 -2.65
N LEU A 63 -22.18 -2.42 -3.96
CA LEU A 63 -21.11 -2.66 -4.93
C LEU A 63 -21.25 -1.76 -6.16
N CYS A 64 -20.12 -1.51 -6.83
CA CYS A 64 -20.06 -0.93 -8.16
C CYS A 64 -19.07 -1.70 -9.04
N THR A 65 -19.24 -1.65 -10.36
CA THR A 65 -18.39 -2.38 -11.32
C THR A 65 -18.08 -1.55 -12.55
N ILE A 66 -16.94 -1.86 -13.19
CA ILE A 66 -16.63 -1.49 -14.58
C ILE A 66 -16.30 -2.76 -15.35
N ARG A 67 -16.87 -2.92 -16.53
CA ARG A 67 -16.70 -4.13 -17.36
C ARG A 67 -16.57 -3.80 -18.83
N LYS A 68 -15.74 -4.54 -19.56
CA LYS A 68 -15.64 -4.44 -21.01
C LYS A 68 -15.23 -5.77 -21.62
N SER A 69 -16.03 -6.26 -22.57
CA SER A 69 -15.67 -7.40 -23.42
C SER A 69 -15.00 -6.92 -24.69
N ASN A 70 -13.80 -7.44 -24.98
CA ASN A 70 -13.07 -7.12 -26.20
C ASN A 70 -11.98 -8.18 -26.49
N LYS A 71 -11.68 -8.44 -27.77
CA LYS A 71 -10.62 -9.38 -28.18
C LYS A 71 -9.22 -8.97 -27.67
N ILE A 72 -8.96 -7.67 -27.46
CA ILE A 72 -7.67 -7.17 -26.93
C ILE A 72 -7.32 -7.76 -25.55
N PHE A 73 -8.33 -8.10 -24.73
CA PHE A 73 -8.09 -8.69 -23.41
C PHE A 73 -7.58 -10.13 -23.47
N LYS A 74 -7.55 -10.76 -24.66
CA LYS A 74 -6.87 -12.05 -24.87
C LYS A 74 -5.38 -11.96 -24.57
N GLU A 75 -4.73 -10.86 -24.96
CA GLU A 75 -3.29 -10.66 -24.72
C GLU A 75 -3.02 -10.47 -23.23
N TYR A 76 -3.82 -9.63 -22.55
CA TYR A 76 -3.74 -9.48 -21.11
C TYR A 76 -4.05 -10.79 -20.37
N LYS A 77 -5.00 -11.60 -20.84
CA LYS A 77 -5.27 -12.92 -20.25
C LYS A 77 -4.04 -13.82 -20.32
N LYS A 78 -3.41 -13.92 -21.50
CA LYS A 78 -2.20 -14.72 -21.70
C LYS A 78 -1.05 -14.23 -20.81
N LEU A 79 -0.93 -12.92 -20.65
CA LEU A 79 0.13 -12.31 -19.86
C LEU A 79 -0.05 -12.54 -18.34
N PHE A 80 -1.28 -12.40 -17.83
CA PHE A 80 -1.56 -12.43 -16.39
C PHE A 80 -2.02 -13.78 -15.83
N TYR A 81 -2.33 -14.78 -16.66
CA TYR A 81 -2.94 -16.02 -16.18
C TYR A 81 -2.29 -17.28 -16.77
N LYS A 82 -2.06 -18.27 -15.89
CA LYS A 82 -1.84 -19.67 -16.26
C LYS A 82 -3.09 -20.46 -15.88
N GLY A 83 -3.89 -20.84 -16.88
CA GLY A 83 -5.23 -21.37 -16.65
C GLY A 83 -6.15 -20.35 -15.96
N PHE A 84 -6.65 -20.70 -14.78
CA PHE A 84 -7.51 -19.83 -13.97
C PHE A 84 -6.76 -19.02 -12.91
N THR A 85 -5.45 -19.28 -12.73
CA THR A 85 -4.65 -18.66 -11.68
C THR A 85 -3.92 -17.44 -12.22
N LYS A 86 -4.06 -16.29 -11.53
CA LYS A 86 -3.30 -15.08 -11.82
C LYS A 86 -1.83 -15.32 -11.46
N VAL A 87 -0.92 -14.97 -12.35
CA VAL A 87 0.54 -15.10 -12.15
C VAL A 87 1.19 -13.73 -12.20
N ILE A 88 2.35 -13.61 -11.56
CA ILE A 88 3.18 -12.41 -11.62
C ILE A 88 4.54 -12.77 -12.20
N THR A 89 5.03 -11.94 -13.12
CA THR A 89 6.33 -12.14 -13.78
C THR A 89 7.07 -10.81 -13.88
N LYS A 90 8.39 -10.87 -14.05
CA LYS A 90 9.21 -9.68 -14.33
C LYS A 90 8.76 -8.95 -15.60
N GLU A 91 8.27 -9.69 -16.60
CA GLU A 91 7.73 -9.10 -17.83
C GLU A 91 6.52 -8.21 -17.56
N ILE A 92 5.57 -8.66 -16.75
CA ILE A 92 4.41 -7.86 -16.33
C ILE A 92 4.86 -6.60 -15.61
N LEU A 93 5.67 -6.78 -14.57
CA LEU A 93 6.10 -5.70 -13.69
C LEU A 93 6.92 -4.63 -14.43
N ASN A 94 7.75 -5.04 -15.40
CA ASN A 94 8.56 -4.09 -16.17
C ASN A 94 7.72 -3.18 -17.07
N LYS A 95 6.50 -3.58 -17.45
CA LYS A 95 5.55 -2.73 -18.20
C LYS A 95 4.87 -1.66 -17.33
N VAL A 96 4.95 -1.75 -16.00
CA VAL A 96 4.27 -0.84 -15.07
C VAL A 96 5.11 0.41 -14.82
N ASN A 97 4.54 1.59 -15.04
CA ASN A 97 5.12 2.89 -14.68
C ASN A 97 4.52 3.43 -13.36
N SER A 98 4.80 4.69 -13.01
CA SER A 98 4.30 5.29 -11.77
C SER A 98 2.77 5.35 -11.69
N LEU A 99 2.06 5.58 -12.79
CA LEU A 99 0.58 5.55 -12.83
C LEU A 99 0.05 4.13 -12.58
N GLY A 100 0.58 3.12 -13.27
CA GLY A 100 0.13 1.74 -13.06
C GLY A 100 0.44 1.23 -11.65
N LEU A 101 1.58 1.65 -11.08
CA LEU A 101 1.95 1.37 -9.70
C LEU A 101 1.04 2.10 -8.71
N ALA A 102 0.65 3.34 -9.00
CA ALA A 102 -0.33 4.07 -8.20
C ALA A 102 -1.66 3.33 -8.16
N VAL A 103 -2.21 2.93 -9.32
CA VAL A 103 -3.46 2.17 -9.38
C VAL A 103 -3.36 0.86 -8.59
N TRP A 104 -2.28 0.10 -8.75
CA TRP A 104 -2.08 -1.13 -7.99
C TRP A 104 -2.03 -0.88 -6.48
N TYR A 105 -1.30 0.15 -6.03
CA TYR A 105 -1.27 0.52 -4.62
C TYR A 105 -2.63 1.05 -4.11
N LEU A 106 -3.39 1.77 -4.92
CA LEU A 106 -4.70 2.25 -4.51
C LEU A 106 -5.75 1.13 -4.45
N ASP A 107 -5.58 0.05 -5.21
CA ASP A 107 -6.41 -1.16 -5.10
C ASP A 107 -6.01 -1.98 -3.85
N ASP A 108 -4.75 -2.38 -3.74
CA ASP A 108 -4.29 -3.38 -2.75
C ASP A 108 -3.41 -2.83 -1.60
N GLY A 109 -3.08 -1.55 -1.64
CA GLY A 109 -2.24 -0.89 -0.65
C GLY A 109 -3.02 -0.46 0.59
N ASP A 110 -2.31 -0.39 1.71
CA ASP A 110 -2.80 0.12 2.98
C ASP A 110 -1.76 1.00 3.67
N TYR A 111 -2.22 2.04 4.36
CA TYR A 111 -1.39 2.93 5.17
C TYR A 111 -1.65 2.68 6.65
N VAL A 112 -0.63 2.20 7.36
CA VAL A 112 -0.72 1.88 8.78
C VAL A 112 -0.46 3.14 9.60
N TYR A 113 -1.50 3.92 9.87
CA TYR A 113 -1.43 5.20 10.59
C TYR A 113 -0.69 5.16 11.94
N LYS A 114 -0.68 4.01 12.63
CA LYS A 114 0.02 3.86 13.93
C LYS A 114 1.55 3.87 13.79
N SER A 115 2.08 3.29 12.71
CA SER A 115 3.53 3.14 12.49
C SER A 115 4.06 3.96 11.32
N ASN A 116 3.18 4.49 10.48
CA ASN A 116 3.44 5.08 9.17
C ASN A 116 4.06 4.10 8.15
N TYR A 117 3.94 2.80 8.41
CA TYR A 117 4.31 1.78 7.43
C TYR A 117 3.23 1.69 6.37
N ILE A 118 3.61 1.22 5.19
CA ILE A 118 2.64 0.86 4.17
C ILE A 118 2.75 -0.63 3.86
N ARG A 119 1.63 -1.22 3.46
CA ARG A 119 1.52 -2.62 3.06
C ARG A 119 0.95 -2.69 1.67
N LEU A 120 1.31 -3.72 0.93
CA LEU A 120 0.72 -4.06 -0.37
C LEU A 120 0.26 -5.52 -0.32
N ALA A 121 -1.03 -5.74 -0.52
CA ALA A 121 -1.71 -7.01 -0.31
C ALA A 121 -1.46 -8.02 -1.47
N THR A 122 -0.25 -8.55 -1.58
CA THR A 122 0.18 -9.48 -2.64
C THR A 122 -0.10 -10.96 -2.35
N HIS A 123 -1.16 -11.24 -1.57
CA HIS A 123 -1.51 -12.57 -1.06
C HIS A 123 -1.78 -13.62 -2.17
N ASN A 124 -2.16 -13.16 -3.36
CA ASN A 124 -2.49 -14.03 -4.49
C ASN A 124 -1.28 -14.72 -5.15
N PHE A 125 -0.05 -14.26 -4.89
CA PHE A 125 1.13 -14.65 -5.67
C PHE A 125 2.09 -15.64 -4.99
N LYS A 126 1.72 -16.23 -3.84
CA LYS A 126 2.58 -17.12 -3.02
C LYS A 126 3.94 -16.45 -2.70
N LEU A 127 4.89 -17.21 -2.14
CA LEU A 127 6.21 -16.68 -1.77
C LEU A 127 7.03 -16.27 -3.01
N GLU A 128 7.15 -17.16 -4.00
CA GLU A 128 7.93 -16.95 -5.23
C GLU A 128 7.51 -15.66 -5.96
N GLY A 129 6.20 -15.41 -6.09
CA GLY A 129 5.72 -14.20 -6.72
C GLY A 129 5.99 -12.95 -5.87
N ASN A 130 5.95 -13.05 -4.54
CA ASN A 130 6.35 -11.96 -3.66
C ASN A 130 7.85 -11.64 -3.74
N GLU A 131 8.69 -12.64 -3.95
CA GLU A 131 10.14 -12.46 -4.19
C GLU A 131 10.41 -11.74 -5.52
N ILE A 132 9.67 -12.11 -6.58
CA ILE A 132 9.72 -11.41 -7.87
C ILE A 132 9.34 -9.93 -7.71
N ILE A 133 8.24 -9.65 -7.01
CA ILE A 133 7.77 -8.27 -6.79
C ILE A 133 8.77 -7.48 -5.94
N LYS A 134 9.30 -8.08 -4.87
CA LYS A 134 10.33 -7.45 -4.04
C LYS A 134 11.56 -7.08 -4.87
N LYS A 135 12.11 -8.03 -5.62
CA LYS A 135 13.29 -7.80 -6.47
C LYS A 135 13.03 -6.70 -7.50
N TRP A 136 11.84 -6.66 -8.10
CA TRP A 136 11.45 -5.60 -9.02
C TRP A 136 11.42 -4.21 -8.37
N PHE A 137 10.88 -4.08 -7.14
CA PHE A 137 10.93 -2.80 -6.42
C PHE A 137 12.36 -2.34 -6.13
N GLU A 138 13.24 -3.28 -5.77
CA GLU A 138 14.65 -3.00 -5.48
C GLU A 138 15.39 -2.55 -6.74
N GLU A 139 15.24 -3.29 -7.84
CA GLU A 139 15.93 -3.00 -9.10
C GLU A 139 15.39 -1.76 -9.83
N LYS A 140 14.07 -1.60 -9.94
CA LYS A 140 13.46 -0.55 -10.77
C LYS A 140 13.32 0.78 -10.05
N TRP A 141 13.04 0.75 -8.74
CA TRP A 141 12.64 1.94 -7.99
C TRP A 141 13.56 2.26 -6.81
N ASN A 142 14.56 1.42 -6.53
CA ASN A 142 15.41 1.53 -5.33
C ASN A 142 14.57 1.60 -4.03
N ILE A 143 13.55 0.75 -3.96
CA ILE A 143 12.65 0.58 -2.81
C ILE A 143 12.77 -0.86 -2.33
N SER A 144 13.13 -1.06 -1.05
CA SER A 144 13.30 -2.41 -0.49
C SER A 144 12.19 -2.75 0.51
N PRO A 145 11.10 -3.42 0.07
CA PRO A 145 10.10 -3.97 0.97
C PRO A 145 10.58 -5.24 1.67
N LYS A 146 9.94 -5.56 2.80
CA LYS A 146 10.06 -6.87 3.45
C LYS A 146 8.86 -7.73 3.08
N ILE A 147 9.12 -9.00 2.77
CA ILE A 147 8.06 -10.00 2.67
C ILE A 147 7.64 -10.36 4.09
N ARG A 148 6.35 -10.29 4.35
CA ARG A 148 5.71 -10.71 5.59
C ARG A 148 4.76 -11.85 5.29
N LYS A 149 4.46 -12.64 6.31
CA LYS A 149 3.45 -13.69 6.23
C LYS A 149 2.35 -13.45 7.24
N THR A 150 1.15 -13.91 6.90
CA THR A 150 -0.02 -13.98 7.77
C THR A 150 -0.67 -15.34 7.60
N TYR A 151 -1.38 -15.79 8.61
CA TYR A 151 -2.12 -17.06 8.58
C TYR A 151 -3.60 -16.77 8.66
N ASP A 152 -4.36 -17.27 7.69
CA ASP A 152 -5.81 -17.24 7.73
C ASP A 152 -6.30 -18.50 8.44
N GLN A 153 -6.88 -18.32 9.63
CA GLN A 153 -7.38 -19.42 10.44
C GLN A 153 -8.60 -20.11 9.82
N ARG A 154 -9.41 -19.39 9.04
CA ARG A 154 -10.62 -19.94 8.41
C ARG A 154 -10.26 -20.89 7.28
N TRP A 155 -9.26 -20.54 6.48
CA TRP A 155 -8.80 -21.35 5.35
C TRP A 155 -7.59 -22.22 5.66
N GLN A 156 -7.09 -22.16 6.90
CA GLN A 156 -5.88 -22.85 7.37
C GLN A 156 -4.68 -22.64 6.45
N LYS A 157 -4.50 -21.41 5.95
CA LYS A 157 -3.58 -21.12 4.85
C LYS A 157 -2.67 -19.94 5.18
N GLU A 158 -1.39 -20.09 4.84
CA GLU A 158 -0.42 -19.00 4.86
C GLU A 158 -0.55 -18.13 3.61
N TYR A 159 -0.46 -16.82 3.83
CA TYR A 159 -0.41 -15.83 2.77
C TYR A 159 0.77 -14.86 2.98
N PHE A 160 1.28 -14.30 1.89
CA PHE A 160 2.42 -13.41 1.88
C PHE A 160 2.03 -12.02 1.38
N TYR A 161 2.63 -10.98 1.95
CA TYR A 161 2.43 -9.60 1.53
C TYR A 161 3.71 -8.79 1.66
N LEU A 162 3.77 -7.63 1.01
CA LEU A 162 4.89 -6.70 1.14
C LEU A 162 4.61 -5.64 2.21
N GLU A 163 5.58 -5.41 3.09
CA GLU A 163 5.57 -4.33 4.08
C GLU A 163 6.76 -3.40 3.84
N PHE A 164 6.50 -2.11 3.77
CA PHE A 164 7.50 -1.08 3.60
C PHE A 164 7.61 -0.28 4.89
N ASN A 165 8.83 -0.19 5.42
CA ASN A 165 9.12 0.67 6.57
C ASN A 165 8.91 2.16 6.21
N ASN A 166 9.07 3.06 7.18
CA ASN A 166 8.88 4.49 6.96
C ASN A 166 9.71 5.09 5.82
N LEU A 167 10.96 4.63 5.65
CA LEU A 167 11.86 5.14 4.61
C LEU A 167 11.39 4.70 3.22
N ASN A 168 11.21 3.40 3.02
CA ASN A 168 10.79 2.83 1.74
C ASN A 168 9.34 3.18 1.40
N GLY A 169 8.47 3.30 2.41
CA GLY A 169 7.10 3.75 2.25
C GLY A 169 7.04 5.18 1.72
N LYS A 170 7.82 6.11 2.27
CA LYS A 170 7.91 7.48 1.75
C LYS A 170 8.39 7.52 0.30
N LYS A 171 9.38 6.70 -0.07
CA LYS A 171 9.83 6.59 -1.47
C LYS A 171 8.69 6.18 -2.39
N LEU A 172 7.94 5.14 -2.03
CA LEU A 172 6.80 4.67 -2.83
C LEU A 172 5.70 5.73 -2.92
N LEU A 173 5.29 6.33 -1.79
CA LEU A 173 4.25 7.35 -1.77
C LEU A 173 4.64 8.57 -2.61
N ASN A 174 5.89 9.03 -2.53
CA ASN A 174 6.38 10.13 -3.36
C ASN A 174 6.34 9.82 -4.86
N LEU A 175 6.59 8.56 -5.24
CA LEU A 175 6.55 8.11 -6.63
C LEU A 175 5.13 8.12 -7.22
N ILE A 176 4.11 7.87 -6.39
CA ILE A 176 2.72 7.71 -6.86
C ILE A 176 1.82 8.91 -6.58
N LYS A 177 2.23 9.85 -5.70
CA LYS A 177 1.35 10.90 -5.16
C LYS A 177 0.59 11.72 -6.20
N GLU A 178 1.20 11.97 -7.37
CA GLU A 178 0.60 12.78 -8.44
C GLU A 178 -0.57 12.07 -9.13
N HIS A 179 -0.68 10.74 -8.98
CA HIS A 179 -1.73 9.91 -9.56
C HIS A 179 -2.83 9.56 -8.55
N VAL A 180 -2.73 10.06 -7.30
CA VAL A 180 -3.67 9.72 -6.24
C VAL A 180 -4.89 10.64 -6.29
N THR A 181 -6.06 10.03 -6.32
CA THR A 181 -7.34 10.76 -6.30
C THR A 181 -7.72 11.18 -4.89
N LYS A 182 -8.48 12.29 -4.79
CA LYS A 182 -8.98 12.81 -3.50
C LYS A 182 -9.71 11.76 -2.68
N SER A 183 -10.56 10.94 -3.30
CA SER A 183 -11.31 9.88 -2.61
C SER A 183 -10.40 8.77 -2.03
N MET A 184 -9.14 8.70 -2.44
CA MET A 184 -8.18 7.66 -2.05
C MET A 184 -7.00 8.20 -1.22
N GLU A 185 -7.02 9.47 -0.85
CA GLU A 185 -5.99 10.12 -0.02
C GLU A 185 -5.75 9.41 1.32
N TYR A 186 -6.79 8.79 1.87
CA TYR A 186 -6.68 7.99 3.09
C TYR A 186 -5.74 6.77 2.92
N LYS A 187 -5.52 6.27 1.69
CA LYS A 187 -4.57 5.18 1.42
C LYS A 187 -3.13 5.65 1.40
N ILE A 188 -2.85 6.94 1.32
CA ILE A 188 -1.49 7.50 1.36
C ILE A 188 -1.20 8.27 2.65
N GLY A 189 -2.08 8.11 3.65
CA GLY A 189 -1.90 8.75 4.94
C GLY A 189 -2.41 10.20 4.99
N LEU A 190 -3.19 10.69 4.03
CA LEU A 190 -3.65 12.09 4.07
C LEU A 190 -4.99 12.30 4.81
N ASP A 191 -5.48 11.27 5.50
CA ASP A 191 -6.68 11.36 6.34
C ASP A 191 -6.33 11.83 7.77
N GLU A 192 -6.67 13.08 8.07
CA GLU A 192 -6.36 13.73 9.35
C GLU A 192 -7.07 13.07 10.55
N GLU A 193 -8.31 12.62 10.37
CA GLU A 193 -9.08 11.97 11.43
C GLU A 193 -8.44 10.62 11.80
N LYS A 194 -8.05 9.83 10.80
CA LYS A 194 -7.31 8.57 11.03
C LYS A 194 -5.97 8.83 11.70
N ARG A 195 -5.27 9.91 11.34
CA ARG A 195 -4.03 10.32 12.03
C ARG A 195 -4.28 10.66 13.48
N LYS A 196 -5.29 11.48 13.77
CA LYS A 196 -5.66 11.88 15.14
C LYS A 196 -6.00 10.64 15.99
N ARG A 197 -6.89 9.78 15.48
CA ARG A 197 -7.29 8.54 16.15
C ARG A 197 -6.10 7.61 16.42
N ALA A 198 -5.15 7.50 15.49
CA ALA A 198 -3.96 6.69 15.68
C ALA A 198 -3.03 7.24 16.78
N LYS A 199 -2.91 8.57 16.88
CA LYS A 199 -2.15 9.24 17.95
C LYS A 199 -2.79 9.01 19.31
N GLU A 200 -4.10 9.19 19.42
CA GLU A 200 -4.87 8.99 20.67
C GLU A 200 -4.73 7.55 21.16
N LYS A 201 -4.95 6.55 20.29
CA LYS A 201 -4.76 5.13 20.62
C LYS A 201 -3.34 4.81 21.09
N LYS A 202 -2.32 5.48 20.54
CA LYS A 202 -0.93 5.30 20.95
C LYS A 202 -0.68 5.88 22.34
N GLN A 203 -1.23 7.06 22.63
CA GLN A 203 -1.16 7.68 23.96
C GLN A 203 -1.84 6.81 25.01
N GLU A 204 -3.05 6.33 24.72
CA GLU A 204 -3.80 5.44 25.62
C GLU A 204 -3.04 4.13 25.89
N TYR A 205 -2.51 3.49 24.84
CA TYR A 205 -1.68 2.30 24.98
C TYR A 205 -0.46 2.55 25.87
N ASN A 206 0.26 3.65 25.63
CA ASN A 206 1.43 4.00 26.42
C ASN A 206 1.07 4.24 27.90
N LYS A 207 -0.04 4.95 28.16
CA LYS A 207 -0.55 5.20 29.52
C LYS A 207 -0.80 3.88 30.25
N ARG A 208 -1.61 2.99 29.65
CA ARG A 208 -1.91 1.66 30.21
C ARG A 208 -0.64 0.83 30.43
N TRP A 209 0.31 0.88 29.49
CA TRP A 209 1.57 0.15 29.63
C TRP A 209 2.38 0.63 30.83
N TRP A 210 2.47 1.95 31.05
CA TRP A 210 3.17 2.52 32.20
C TRP A 210 2.50 2.21 33.53
N GLU A 211 1.16 2.22 33.58
CA GLU A 211 0.38 1.83 34.76
C GLU A 211 0.63 0.36 35.14
N ASN A 212 0.63 -0.54 34.14
CA ASN A 212 0.82 -1.98 34.37
C ASN A 212 2.29 -2.42 34.54
N ASN A 213 3.26 -1.52 34.34
CA ASN A 213 4.69 -1.82 34.42
C ASN A 213 5.42 -0.87 35.38
N GLU A 214 4.84 -0.62 36.55
CA GLU A 214 5.35 0.35 37.52
C GLU A 214 6.84 0.15 37.88
N ASN A 215 7.28 -1.09 38.13
CA ASN A 215 8.69 -1.37 38.44
C ASN A 215 9.64 -0.97 37.29
N LYS A 216 9.22 -1.19 36.04
CA LYS A 216 9.99 -0.76 34.86
C LYS A 216 9.94 0.76 34.67
N ARG A 217 8.81 1.39 35.02
CA ARG A 217 8.65 2.85 35.06
C ARG A 217 9.63 3.49 36.03
N VAL A 218 9.68 3.01 37.27
CA VAL A 218 10.60 3.51 38.31
C VAL A 218 12.06 3.34 37.89
N ALA A 219 12.44 2.15 37.40
CA ALA A 219 13.79 1.89 36.89
C ALA A 219 14.16 2.81 35.71
N TYR A 220 13.23 3.04 34.77
CA TYR A 220 13.43 3.98 33.68
C TYR A 220 13.67 5.40 34.19
N TYR A 221 12.85 5.90 35.12
CA TYR A 221 12.99 7.24 35.70
C TYR A 221 14.30 7.42 36.47
N GLN A 222 14.72 6.43 37.25
CA GLN A 222 16.01 6.46 37.95
C GLN A 222 17.18 6.54 36.96
N LYS A 223 17.13 5.73 35.89
CA LYS A 223 18.15 5.76 34.82
C LYS A 223 18.17 7.11 34.08
N TRP A 224 17.01 7.64 33.74
CA TRP A 224 16.86 8.95 33.08
C TRP A 224 17.40 10.09 33.96
N LYS A 225 17.06 10.10 35.26
CA LYS A 225 17.54 11.10 36.22
C LYS A 225 19.06 11.04 36.37
N LYS A 226 19.63 9.82 36.43
CA LYS A 226 21.09 9.62 36.43
C LYS A 226 21.73 10.17 35.16
N LEU A 227 21.20 9.84 33.98
CA LEU A 227 21.73 10.34 32.69
C LEU A 227 21.68 11.86 32.58
N ASN A 228 20.54 12.48 32.93
CA ASN A 228 20.41 13.94 32.89
C ASN A 228 21.26 14.64 33.93
N TYR A 229 21.41 14.09 35.12
CA TYR A 229 22.33 14.62 36.14
C TYR A 229 23.79 14.55 35.66
N GLN A 230 24.19 13.44 35.04
CA GLN A 230 25.52 13.32 34.44
C GLN A 230 25.72 14.32 33.28
N GLN A 231 24.69 14.56 32.47
CA GLN A 231 24.74 15.55 31.40
C GLN A 231 24.80 16.99 31.94
N TYR A 232 24.06 17.29 33.01
CA TYR A 232 24.15 18.55 33.74
C TYR A 232 25.57 18.78 34.30
N LEU A 233 26.16 17.79 34.97
CA LEU A 233 27.54 17.87 35.46
C LEU A 233 28.55 18.07 34.33
N LYS A 234 28.36 17.39 33.18
CA LYS A 234 29.21 17.55 31.99
C LYS A 234 29.09 18.94 31.38
N ASN A 235 27.91 19.56 31.43
CA ASN A 235 27.68 20.93 30.96
C ASN A 235 28.20 21.97 31.97
N LYS A 236 28.11 21.71 33.28
CA LYS A 236 28.75 22.54 34.33
C LYS A 236 30.28 22.51 34.27
N ARG A 237 30.86 21.40 33.80
CA ARG A 237 32.31 21.23 33.62
C ARG A 237 32.83 21.81 32.30
N LYS A 238 31.99 22.35 31.41
CA LYS A 238 32.48 23.19 30.32
C LYS A 238 32.78 24.57 30.91
N PRO A 239 34.05 24.99 31.02
CA PRO A 239 34.35 26.35 31.45
C PRO A 239 33.64 27.31 30.49
N ILE A 240 33.04 28.35 31.06
CA ILE A 240 32.69 29.55 30.31
C ILE A 240 34.01 30.00 29.68
N LYS A 241 34.16 29.86 28.35
CA LYS A 241 35.17 30.64 27.64
C LYS A 241 34.73 32.08 27.84
N ASN A 242 35.37 32.76 28.78
CA ASN A 242 35.33 34.20 28.89
C ASN A 242 35.78 34.75 27.54
N TYR A 243 34.82 35.20 26.73
CA TYR A 243 35.09 36.24 25.76
C TYR A 243 35.14 37.54 26.56
N LEU A 244 36.34 37.87 27.04
CA LEU A 244 36.65 39.21 27.53
C LEU A 244 37.99 39.62 26.90
N TYR A 245 37.85 40.50 25.90
CA TYR A 245 38.82 41.41 25.29
C TYR A 245 39.97 40.83 24.44
N GLY A 246 39.95 41.24 23.17
CA GLY A 246 40.88 40.92 22.09
C GLY A 246 40.18 41.11 20.75
#